data_AF-A0A927GZP4-F1
#
_entry.id   AF-A0A927GZP4-F1
#
_cell.length_a   1.000
_cell.length_b   1.000
_cell.length_c   1.000
_cell.angle_alpha   90.00
_cell.angle_beta   90.00
_cell.angle_gamma   90.00
#
_symmetry.space_group_name_H-M   'P 1'
#
loop_
_entity.id
_entity.type
_entity.pdbx_description
1 polymer ?
#
loop_
_entity_poly.entity_id
_entity_poly.type
_entity_poly.pdbx_seq_one_letter_code
_entity_poly.pdbx_strand_id
1 'polypeptide(L)' 'MKQFVEFGIGNRWLVRTEFEQEDGTEYERRGIHWPRTVISLYVRIWVGRSVFILDTSEGVRLDRKPRKTFKLIIGIQGTA' A
#
# COMPACT_ATOMS: atom_id res chain seq x y z
N MET A 1 -10.92 7.49 8.32
CA MET A 1 -9.89 6.43 8.43
C MET A 1 -9.70 5.74 7.10
N LYS A 2 -8.47 5.66 6.59
CA LYS A 2 -8.15 4.90 5.36
C LYS A 2 -7.67 3.49 5.72
N GLN A 3 -7.89 2.56 4.81
CA GLN A 3 -7.49 1.17 4.94
C GLN A 3 -6.83 0.70 3.66
N PHE A 4 -5.71 0.00 3.78
CA PHE A 4 -4.96 -0.51 2.65
C PHE A 4 -4.73 -2.01 2.82
N VAL A 5 -5.38 -2.83 1.99
CA VAL A 5 -5.13 -4.27 1.95
C VAL A 5 -4.09 -4.54 0.89
N GLU A 6 -2.93 -5.09 1.29
CA GLU A 6 -1.79 -5.29 0.42
C GLU A 6 -1.38 -6.76 0.34
N PHE A 7 -1.14 -7.22 -0.88
CA PHE A 7 -0.50 -8.49 -1.18
C PHE A 7 0.78 -8.25 -1.96
N GLY A 8 1.90 -8.80 -1.48
CA GLY A 8 3.16 -8.60 -2.19
C GLY A 8 4.42 -9.04 -1.48
N ILE A 9 5.52 -8.96 -2.20
CA ILE A 9 6.87 -9.27 -1.73
C ILE A 9 7.57 -7.99 -1.28
N GLY A 10 8.34 -8.07 -0.20
CA GLY A 10 9.06 -6.93 0.38
C GLY A 10 8.31 -6.21 1.51
N ASN A 11 7.09 -6.65 1.83
CA ASN A 11 6.41 -6.33 3.08
C ASN A 11 6.78 -7.31 4.20
N ARG A 12 6.43 -6.98 5.46
CA ARG A 12 6.69 -7.84 6.62
C ARG A 12 6.00 -9.20 6.50
N TRP A 13 4.82 -9.22 5.88
CA TRP A 13 4.06 -10.41 5.56
C TRP A 13 3.62 -10.36 4.10
N LEU A 14 3.39 -11.53 3.50
CA LEU A 14 2.90 -11.65 2.11
C LEU A 14 1.55 -10.96 1.92
N VAL A 15 0.71 -10.96 2.96
CA VAL A 15 -0.57 -10.24 3.02
C VAL A 15 -0.60 -9.41 4.30
N ARG A 16 -0.90 -8.11 4.18
CA ARG A 16 -1.09 -7.20 5.31
C ARG A 16 -2.26 -6.24 5.06
N THR A 17 -2.85 -5.75 6.14
CA THR A 17 -3.77 -4.61 6.09
C THR A 17 -3.21 -3.48 6.95
N GLU A 18 -3.13 -2.29 6.38
CA GLU A 18 -2.66 -1.07 7.05
C GLU A 18 -3.85 -0.13 7.28
N PHE A 19 -3.90 0.49 8.44
CA PHE A 19 -4.95 1.44 8.83
C PHE A 19 -4.30 2.79 9.12
N GLU A 20 -4.78 3.84 8.45
CA GLU A 20 -4.32 5.23 8.61
C GLU A 20 -5.45 6.04 9.24
N GLN A 21 -5.22 6.48 10.48
CA GLN A 21 -6.14 7.31 11.25
C GLN A 21 -6.11 8.77 10.77
N GLU A 22 -7.12 9.55 11.16
CA GLU A 22 -7.21 10.97 10.76
C GLU A 22 -6.14 11.85 11.39
N ASP A 23 -5.58 11.42 12.52
CA ASP A 23 -4.44 12.04 13.19
C ASP A 23 -3.08 11.69 12.54
N GLY A 24 -3.09 10.89 11.47
CA GLY A 24 -1.89 10.44 10.75
C GLY A 24 -1.18 9.26 11.41
N THR A 25 -1.73 8.67 12.47
CA THR A 25 -1.16 7.44 13.05
C THR A 25 -1.51 6.23 12.20
N GLU A 26 -0.51 5.36 11.99
CA GLU A 26 -0.62 4.16 11.16
C GLU A 26 -0.40 2.90 12.01
N TYR A 27 -1.18 1.84 11.75
CA TYR A 27 -0.90 0.52 12.29
C TYR A 27 -1.17 -0.60 11.28
N GLU A 28 -0.43 -1.68 11.42
CA GLU A 28 -0.49 -2.84 10.52
C GLU A 28 -1.12 -4.06 11.21
N ARG A 29 -1.91 -4.82 10.46
CA ARG A 29 -2.37 -6.17 10.82
C ARG A 29 -1.97 -7.18 9.77
N ARG A 30 -1.62 -8.39 10.20
CA ARG A 30 -1.33 -9.51 9.31
C ARG A 30 -2.63 -10.04 8.70
N GLY A 31 -2.63 -10.30 7.39
CA GLY A 31 -3.77 -10.87 6.68
C GLY A 31 -4.71 -9.84 6.06
N ILE A 32 -5.81 -10.35 5.49
CA ILE A 32 -6.84 -9.55 4.82
C ILE A 32 -7.89 -9.13 5.85
N HIS A 33 -7.93 -7.84 6.16
CA HIS A 33 -9.11 -7.23 6.75
C HIS A 33 -9.79 -6.47 5.62
N TRP A 34 -11.00 -6.88 5.26
CA TRP A 34 -11.70 -6.29 4.12
C TRP A 34 -12.17 -4.86 4.48
N PRO A 35 -11.99 -3.86 3.59
CA PRO A 35 -12.53 -2.52 3.81
C PRO A 35 -14.05 -2.51 3.69
N ARG A 36 -14.72 -1.55 4.34
CA ARG A 36 -16.17 -1.34 4.19
C ARG A 36 -16.52 -0.88 2.78
N THR A 37 -15.71 0.02 2.23
CA THR A 37 -15.87 0.54 0.87
C THR A 37 -14.52 0.51 0.16
N VAL A 38 -14.50 -0.03 -1.07
CA VAL A 38 -13.33 -0.01 -1.93
C VAL A 38 -13.32 1.31 -2.72
N ILE A 39 -12.19 2.02 -2.67
CA ILE A 39 -12.00 3.30 -3.36
C ILE A 39 -11.16 3.09 -4.63
N SER A 40 -10.00 2.45 -4.50
CA SER A 40 -9.07 2.27 -5.62
C SER A 40 -8.27 0.99 -5.49
N LEU A 41 -7.71 0.56 -6.62
CA LEU A 41 -6.70 -0.49 -6.71
C LEU A 41 -5.38 0.16 -7.09
N TYR A 42 -4.29 -0.28 -6.48
CA TYR A 42 -2.95 0.18 -6.85
C TYR A 42 -1.95 -0.96 -6.99
N VAL A 43 -0.94 -0.70 -7.80
CA VAL A 43 0.27 -1.50 -7.93
C VAL A 43 1.46 -0.64 -7.54
N ARG A 44 2.28 -1.13 -6.60
CA ARG A 44 3.49 -0.46 -6.15
C ARG A 44 4.71 -1.34 -6.45
N ILE A 45 5.61 -0.80 -7.25
CA ILE A 45 6.86 -1.43 -7.64
C ILE A 45 8.01 -0.58 -7.08
N TRP A 46 8.75 -1.13 -6.14
CA TRP A 46 9.97 -0.52 -5.61
C TRP A 46 11.17 -1.30 -6.13
N VAL A 47 12.03 -0.66 -6.91
CA VAL A 47 13.30 -1.24 -7.38
C VAL A 47 14.46 -0.31 -7.03
N GLY A 48 15.34 -0.77 -6.15
CA GLY A 48 16.47 0.02 -5.69
C GLY A 48 15.98 1.24 -4.91
N ARG A 49 16.25 2.45 -5.40
CA ARG A 49 15.76 3.71 -4.80
C ARG A 49 14.49 4.23 -5.45
N SER A 50 14.08 3.70 -6.59
CA SER A 50 12.93 4.18 -7.33
C SER A 50 11.67 3.45 -6.89
N VAL A 51 10.59 4.20 -6.68
CA VAL A 51 9.27 3.69 -6.35
C VAL A 51 8.30 4.17 -7.43
N PHE A 52 7.63 3.22 -8.06
CA PHE A 52 6.54 3.43 -8.99
C PHE A 52 5.25 3.00 -8.33
N ILE A 53 4.22 3.84 -8.41
CA ILE A 53 2.88 3.55 -7.93
C ILE A 53 1.93 3.85 -9.08
N LEU A 54 1.13 2.88 -9.47
CA LEU A 54 0.00 3.06 -10.37
C LEU A 54 -1.25 2.82 -9.55
N ASP A 55 -2.07 3.86 -9.37
CA ASP A 55 -3.35 3.80 -8.68
C ASP A 55 -4.49 4.14 -9.65
N THR A 56 -5.60 3.42 -9.57
CA THR A 56 -6.74 3.62 -10.49
C THR A 56 -7.43 4.97 -10.31
N SER A 57 -7.30 5.60 -9.15
CA SER A 57 -7.89 6.91 -8.82
C SER A 57 -6.89 8.06 -8.95
N GLU A 58 -5.63 7.88 -8.53
CA GLU A 58 -4.60 8.93 -8.54
C GLU A 58 -3.68 8.88 -9.78
N GLY A 59 -3.77 7.82 -10.58
CA GLY A 59 -2.93 7.61 -11.77
C GLY A 59 -1.52 7.15 -11.43
N VAL A 60 -0.53 7.65 -12.18
CA VAL A 60 0.87 7.21 -12.06
C VAL A 60 1.66 8.17 -11.18
N ARG A 61 2.39 7.62 -10.20
CA ARG A 61 3.35 8.33 -9.35
C ARG A 61 4.71 7.66 -9.40
N LEU A 62 5.74 8.49 -9.49
CA LEU A 62 7.15 8.11 -9.48
C LEU A 62 7.84 8.88 -8.35
N ASP A 63 8.51 8.15 -7.46
CA ASP A 63 9.19 8.73 -6.29
C ASP A 63 10.57 8.08 -6.11
N ARG A 64 11.45 8.74 -5.34
CA ARG A 64 12.77 8.25 -4.95
C ARG A 64 12.91 8.20 -3.44
N LYS A 65 13.26 7.02 -2.93
CA LYS A 65 13.49 6.78 -1.50
C LYS A 65 14.99 6.73 -1.18
N PRO A 66 15.41 7.14 0.03
CA PRO A 66 16.82 7.21 0.40
C PRO A 66 17.49 5.82 0.45
N ARG A 67 16.71 4.79 0.83
CA ARG A 67 17.19 3.40 0.95
C ARG A 67 16.94 2.59 -0.32
N LYS A 68 17.82 1.61 -0.54
CA LYS A 68 17.64 0.59 -1.58
C LYS A 68 16.78 -0.55 -1.05
N THR A 69 15.73 -0.92 -1.76
CA THR A 69 14.86 -2.05 -1.41
C THR A 69 14.22 -2.60 -2.68
N PHE A 70 13.72 -3.83 -2.62
CA PHE A 70 12.84 -4.40 -3.64
C PHE A 70 11.47 -4.67 -3.02
N LYS A 71 10.40 -4.14 -3.62
CA LYS A 71 9.02 -4.48 -3.28
C LYS A 71 8.18 -4.60 -4.55
N LEU A 72 7.25 -5.55 -4.56
CA LEU A 72 6.22 -5.66 -5.58
C LEU A 72 4.91 -5.95 -4.86
N ILE A 73 4.01 -4.97 -4.86
CA ILE A 73 2.77 -4.97 -4.08
C ILE A 73 1.60 -4.65 -4.99
N ILE A 74 0.52 -5.40 -4.83
CA ILE A 74 -0.81 -5.05 -5.32
C ILE A 74 -1.65 -4.76 -4.08
N GLY A 75 -2.33 -3.63 -4.06
CA GLY A 75 -3.12 -3.21 -2.91
C GLY A 75 -4.45 -2.61 -3.29
N ILE A 76 -5.39 -2.67 -2.35
CA ILE A 76 -6.70 -2.05 -2.44
C ILE A 76 -6.74 -0.96 -1.38
N GLN A 77 -7.07 0.26 -1.79
CA GLN A 77 -7.42 1.33 -0.88
C GLN A 77 -8.93 1.30 -0.63
N GLY A 78 -9.31 1.48 0.63
CA GLY A 78 -10.69 1.62 1.02
C GLY A 78 -10.86 2.42 2.31
N THR A 79 -12.09 2.44 2.80
CA THR A 79 -12.44 2.96 4.12
C THR A 79 -12.66 1.83 5.11
N ALA A 80 -12.28 2.08 6.36
CA ALA A 80 -12.55 1.19 7.49
C ALA A 80 -13.81 1.59 8.28
#